data_AF-A0A183N8G8-F1
#
_entry.id   AF-A0A183N8G8-F1
#
_cell.length_a   1.000
_cell.length_b   1.000
_cell.length_c   1.000
_cell.angle_alpha   90.00
_cell.angle_beta   90.00
_cell.angle_gamma   90.00
#
_symmetry.space_group_name_H-M   'P 1'
#
loop_
_entity.id
_entity.type
_entity.pdbx_description
1 polymer ?
#
loop_
_entity_poly.entity_id
_entity_poly.type
_entity_poly.pdbx_seq_one_letter_code
_entity_poly.pdbx_strand_id
1 'polypeptide(L)'
;MEDVRTRRGADVASDHHLVVANLKLKLKKNWTSGQTALQRFNTAFLRDTDKLNEFKIALNNRFQALQDLRKEEETSMEDNWKGIKEALTSTCQEVLGLNKCHHKEWISAETLDANLMPNKETRKLKVILKKYLIKRNKKVLFD
;
A
#
# COMPACT_ATOMS: atom_id res chain seq x y z
N MET A 1 -29.25 7.52 -3.99
CA MET A 1 -28.06 8.39 -4.08
C MET A 1 -28.52 9.78 -3.69
N GLU A 2 -28.20 10.24 -2.47
CA GLU A 2 -28.85 11.43 -1.88
C GLU A 2 -28.00 12.70 -1.94
N ASP A 3 -26.69 12.61 -2.22
CA ASP A 3 -25.79 13.78 -2.24
C ASP A 3 -25.10 13.94 -3.60
N VAL A 4 -25.91 14.07 -4.65
CA VAL A 4 -25.48 14.39 -6.01
C VAL A 4 -25.88 15.83 -6.31
N ARG A 5 -24.91 16.69 -6.68
CA ARG A 5 -25.14 18.09 -7.02
C ARG A 5 -24.58 18.37 -8.41
N THR A 6 -25.42 18.93 -9.26
CA THR A 6 -25.02 19.44 -10.57
C THR A 6 -24.45 20.85 -10.40
N ARG A 7 -23.22 21.09 -10.89
CA ARG A 7 -22.56 22.39 -10.89
C ARG A 7 -22.53 22.94 -12.31
N ARG A 8 -22.91 24.21 -12.50
CA ARG A 8 -22.66 24.91 -13.78
C ARG A 8 -21.16 25.16 -13.90
N GLY A 9 -20.58 24.77 -15.04
CA GLY A 9 -19.15 24.91 -15.31
C GLY A 9 -18.72 26.37 -15.37
N ALA A 10 -17.46 26.62 -15.01
CA ALA A 10 -16.76 27.82 -15.46
C ALA A 10 -16.43 27.65 -16.95
N ASP A 11 -16.66 28.71 -17.70
CA ASP A 11 -16.63 28.84 -19.15
C ASP A 11 -15.50 28.07 -19.88
N VAL A 12 -15.87 26.94 -20.49
CA VAL A 12 -15.25 26.32 -21.67
C VAL A 12 -16.44 25.78 -22.46
N ALA A 13 -16.63 26.24 -23.70
CA ALA A 13 -17.80 26.04 -24.58
C ALA A 13 -18.24 24.58 -24.81
N SER A 14 -18.72 23.90 -23.77
CA SER A 14 -19.31 22.56 -23.81
C SER A 14 -20.72 22.65 -23.22
N ASP A 15 -21.70 22.15 -23.95
CA ASP A 15 -23.13 22.15 -23.55
C ASP A 15 -23.45 21.18 -22.40
N HIS A 16 -22.44 20.60 -21.74
CA HIS A 16 -22.59 19.57 -20.73
C HIS A 16 -22.43 20.13 -19.31
N HIS A 17 -23.37 19.77 -18.42
CA HIS A 17 -23.31 20.13 -17.01
C HIS A 17 -22.55 19.10 -16.17
N LEU A 18 -21.64 19.58 -15.31
CA LEU A 18 -20.86 18.73 -14.41
C LEU A 18 -21.75 18.20 -13.28
N VAL A 19 -21.82 16.88 -13.13
CA VAL A 19 -22.53 16.22 -12.03
C VAL A 19 -21.53 15.66 -11.03
N VAL A 20 -21.60 16.10 -9.78
CA VAL A 20 -20.70 15.68 -8.69
C VAL A 20 -21.48 14.91 -7.64
N ALA A 21 -21.00 13.74 -7.24
CA ALA A 21 -21.61 12.92 -6.21
C ALA A 21 -20.67 12.75 -5.01
N ASN A 22 -21.16 13.01 -3.81
CA ASN A 22 -20.46 12.72 -2.56
C ASN A 22 -20.85 11.33 -2.05
N LEU A 23 -19.85 10.48 -1.83
CA LEU A 23 -20.05 9.10 -1.37
C LEU A 23 -19.25 8.86 -0.08
N LYS A 24 -19.95 8.46 0.99
CA LYS A 24 -19.33 8.06 2.26
C LYS A 24 -19.17 6.55 2.30
N LEU A 25 -18.01 6.05 1.91
CA LEU A 25 -17.70 4.62 1.92
C LEU A 25 -16.96 4.23 3.20
N LYS A 26 -17.32 3.08 3.79
CA LYS A 26 -16.58 2.46 4.90
C LYS A 26 -15.67 1.37 4.33
N LEU A 27 -14.38 1.64 4.27
CA LEU A 27 -13.38 0.65 3.81
C LEU A 27 -12.92 -0.19 4.99
N LYS A 28 -12.97 -1.51 4.84
CA LYS A 28 -12.38 -2.45 5.79
C LYS A 28 -11.03 -2.89 5.24
N LYS A 29 -9.96 -2.68 6.01
CA LYS A 29 -8.63 -3.17 5.62
C LYS A 29 -8.56 -4.67 5.82
N ASN A 30 -8.37 -5.40 4.72
CA ASN A 30 -7.94 -6.80 4.78
C ASN A 30 -6.43 -6.80 4.93
N TRP A 31 -5.94 -7.10 6.13
CA TRP A 31 -4.53 -7.37 6.35
C TRP A 31 -4.29 -8.84 6.00
N THR A 32 -3.66 -9.10 4.86
CA THR A 32 -3.07 -10.41 4.56
C THR A 32 -1.87 -10.60 5.47
N SER A 33 -1.95 -11.54 6.42
CA SER A 33 -0.88 -11.85 7.39
C SER A 33 0.30 -12.62 6.75
N GLY A 34 0.66 -12.30 5.52
CA GLY A 34 1.56 -13.13 4.71
C GLY A 34 2.17 -12.37 3.55
N GLN A 35 2.61 -11.14 3.80
CA GLN A 35 3.42 -10.40 2.84
C GLN A 35 4.79 -10.26 3.48
N THR A 36 5.80 -10.93 2.89
CA THR A 36 7.22 -10.69 3.15
C THR A 36 7.38 -9.20 3.40
N ALA A 37 7.74 -8.82 4.63
CA ALA A 37 7.78 -7.41 5.03
C ALA A 37 8.53 -6.66 3.93
N LEU A 38 7.81 -5.83 3.16
CA LEU A 38 8.32 -5.20 1.95
C LEU A 38 9.57 -4.43 2.37
N GLN A 39 10.73 -5.03 2.08
CA GLN A 39 11.99 -4.59 2.66
C GLN A 39 12.32 -3.30 1.93
N ARG A 40 12.13 -2.18 2.63
CA ARG A 40 12.31 -0.87 2.03
C ARG A 40 13.79 -0.65 1.79
N PHE A 41 14.16 -0.07 0.66
CA PHE A 41 15.51 0.42 0.45
C PHE A 41 15.74 1.69 1.27
N ASN A 42 16.98 1.96 1.65
CA ASN A 42 17.31 3.16 2.39
C ASN A 42 17.37 4.38 1.45
N THR A 43 16.25 5.08 1.32
CA THR A 43 16.15 6.27 0.45
C THR A 43 16.93 7.47 0.97
N ALA A 44 17.43 7.46 2.21
CA ALA A 44 18.25 8.55 2.74
C ALA A 44 19.57 8.70 1.96
N PHE A 45 20.11 7.60 1.41
CA PHE A 45 21.32 7.64 0.59
C PHE A 45 21.16 8.46 -0.69
N LEU A 46 19.94 8.66 -1.18
CA LEU A 46 19.69 9.52 -2.35
C LEU A 46 19.82 11.02 -2.02
N ARG A 47 19.99 11.40 -0.75
CA ARG A 47 20.30 12.79 -0.36
C ARG A 47 21.78 13.11 -0.52
N ASP A 48 22.63 12.09 -0.52
CA ASP A 48 24.05 12.22 -0.76
C ASP A 48 24.28 12.29 -2.28
N THR A 49 25.00 13.34 -2.72
CA THR A 49 25.16 13.62 -4.15
C THR A 49 26.03 12.58 -4.83
N ASP A 50 27.05 12.06 -4.15
CA ASP A 50 27.96 11.06 -4.69
C ASP A 50 27.24 9.72 -4.84
N LYS A 51 26.48 9.30 -3.82
CA LYS A 51 25.63 8.10 -3.87
C LYS A 51 24.53 8.19 -4.92
N LEU A 52 23.92 9.36 -5.10
CA LEU A 52 22.92 9.57 -6.14
C LEU A 52 23.54 9.48 -7.55
N ASN A 53 24.75 9.98 -7.74
CA ASN A 53 25.47 9.84 -9.01
C ASN A 53 25.90 8.39 -9.26
N GLU A 54 26.39 7.69 -8.24
CA GLU A 54 26.68 6.25 -8.29
C GLU A 54 25.44 5.45 -8.71
N PHE A 55 24.28 5.75 -8.10
CA PHE A 55 23.00 5.14 -8.46
C PHE A 55 22.64 5.38 -9.94
N LYS A 56 22.76 6.63 -10.42
CA LYS A 56 22.48 6.97 -11.83
C LYS A 56 23.39 6.22 -12.79
N ILE A 57 24.69 6.15 -12.50
CA ILE A 57 25.67 5.46 -13.34
C ILE A 57 25.38 3.95 -13.37
N ALA A 58 25.22 3.33 -12.20
CA ALA A 58 24.93 1.90 -12.09
C ALA A 58 23.62 1.53 -12.79
N LEU A 59 22.59 2.37 -12.65
CA LEU A 59 21.31 2.17 -13.32
C LEU A 59 21.45 2.26 -14.84
N ASN A 60 22.10 3.31 -15.35
CA ASN A 60 22.31 3.52 -16.78
C ASN A 60 23.10 2.36 -17.39
N ASN A 61 24.16 1.89 -16.74
CA ASN A 61 24.94 0.76 -17.20
C ASN A 61 24.10 -0.52 -17.32
N ARG A 62 23.24 -0.80 -16.34
CA ARG A 62 22.34 -1.97 -16.40
C ARG A 62 21.26 -1.83 -17.46
N PHE A 63 20.69 -0.65 -17.63
CA PHE A 63 19.72 -0.41 -18.71
C PHE A 63 20.35 -0.53 -20.09
N GLN A 64 21.61 -0.10 -20.25
CA GLN A 64 22.35 -0.28 -21.48
C GLN A 64 22.55 -1.78 -21.77
N ALA A 65 23.02 -2.55 -20.80
CA ALA A 65 23.15 -4.00 -20.92
C ALA A 65 21.81 -4.68 -21.25
N LEU A 66 20.71 -4.23 -20.63
CA LEU A 66 19.36 -4.74 -20.91
C LEU A 66 18.91 -4.43 -22.34
N GLN A 67 19.21 -3.22 -22.84
CA GLN A 67 18.89 -2.85 -24.22
C GLN A 67 19.70 -3.65 -25.23
N ASP A 68 20.98 -3.91 -24.94
CA ASP A 68 21.84 -4.69 -25.83
C ASP A 68 21.39 -6.15 -25.89
N LEU A 69 21.01 -6.74 -24.74
CA LEU A 69 20.38 -8.07 -24.69
C LEU A 69 19.08 -8.13 -25.53
N ARG A 70 18.25 -7.08 -25.46
CA ARG A 70 16.99 -7.01 -26.23
C ARG A 70 17.20 -6.91 -27.74
N LYS A 71 18.36 -6.43 -28.21
CA LYS A 71 18.65 -6.38 -29.65
C LYS A 71 18.99 -7.77 -30.21
N GLU A 72 19.44 -8.68 -29.36
CA GLU A 72 19.85 -10.03 -29.73
C GLU A 72 18.69 -11.05 -29.66
N GLU A 73 17.63 -10.76 -28.91
CA GLU A 73 16.54 -11.71 -28.61
C GLU A 73 15.15 -11.06 -28.77
N GLU A 74 14.23 -11.71 -29.50
CA GLU A 74 12.81 -11.33 -29.54
C GLU A 74 12.15 -11.64 -28.18
N THR A 75 12.25 -10.70 -27.25
CA THR A 75 11.72 -10.84 -25.89
C THR A 75 10.24 -10.44 -25.81
N SER A 76 9.45 -11.21 -25.06
CA SER A 76 8.06 -10.86 -24.75
C SER A 76 7.96 -9.56 -23.93
N MET A 77 6.81 -8.89 -23.97
CA MET A 77 6.55 -7.72 -23.12
C MET A 77 6.67 -8.05 -21.62
N GLU A 78 6.27 -9.25 -21.21
CA GLU A 78 6.45 -9.75 -19.84
C GLU A 78 7.93 -9.86 -19.46
N ASP A 79 8.78 -10.37 -20.35
CA ASP A 79 10.21 -10.54 -20.12
C ASP A 79 10.91 -9.18 -20.04
N ASN A 80 10.52 -8.24 -20.91
CA ASN A 80 10.97 -6.86 -20.84
C ASN A 80 10.62 -6.21 -19.49
N TRP A 81 9.38 -6.37 -19.04
CA TRP A 81 8.95 -5.85 -17.75
C TRP A 81 9.71 -6.50 -16.57
N LYS A 82 10.01 -7.80 -16.67
CA LYS A 82 10.82 -8.52 -15.69
C LYS A 82 12.24 -7.95 -15.63
N GLY A 83 12.90 -7.78 -16.78
CA GLY A 83 14.26 -7.21 -16.85
C GLY A 83 14.35 -5.79 -16.29
N ILE A 84 13.35 -4.93 -16.56
CA ILE A 84 13.30 -3.58 -15.98
C ILE A 84 13.19 -3.64 -14.45
N LYS A 85 12.31 -4.49 -13.92
CA LYS A 85 12.15 -4.66 -12.47
C LYS A 85 13.44 -5.18 -11.83
N GLU A 86 14.12 -6.13 -12.46
CA GLU A 86 15.38 -6.69 -11.97
C GLU A 86 16.51 -5.67 -11.99
N ALA A 87 16.65 -4.88 -13.06
CA ALA A 87 17.65 -3.82 -13.15
C ALA A 87 17.47 -2.76 -12.05
N LEU A 88 16.22 -2.32 -11.82
CA LEU A 88 15.89 -1.37 -10.76
C LEU A 88 16.15 -1.96 -9.37
N THR A 89 15.67 -3.18 -9.11
CA THR A 89 15.78 -3.83 -7.80
C THR A 89 17.25 -4.10 -7.45
N SER A 90 18.03 -4.60 -8.40
CA SER A 90 19.46 -4.89 -8.21
C SER A 90 20.25 -3.61 -7.93
N THR A 91 19.96 -2.53 -8.66
CA THR A 91 20.64 -1.24 -8.43
C THR A 91 20.28 -0.63 -7.08
N CYS A 92 19.01 -0.71 -6.68
CA CYS A 92 18.59 -0.26 -5.36
C CYS A 92 19.29 -1.07 -4.26
N GLN A 93 19.40 -2.39 -4.42
CA GLN A 93 20.02 -3.25 -3.43
C GLN A 93 21.53 -3.03 -3.31
N GLU A 94 22.22 -2.81 -4.43
CA GLU A 94 23.66 -2.55 -4.45
C GLU A 94 24.02 -1.17 -3.88
N VAL A 95 23.34 -0.11 -4.32
CA VAL A 95 23.75 1.26 -4.00
C VAL A 95 23.09 1.78 -2.73
N LEU A 96 21.80 1.50 -2.54
CA LEU A 96 21.02 2.01 -1.40
C LEU A 96 20.98 1.02 -0.24
N GLY A 97 21.14 -0.28 -0.52
CA GLY A 97 21.00 -1.32 0.48
C GLY A 97 19.60 -1.38 1.09
N LEU A 98 19.40 -2.41 1.91
CA LEU A 98 18.14 -2.61 2.62
C LEU A 98 18.10 -1.72 3.85
N ASN A 99 16.97 -1.05 4.05
CA ASN A 99 16.75 -0.26 5.24
C ASN A 99 16.69 -1.20 6.44
N LYS A 100 17.59 -1.01 7.39
CA LYS A 100 17.51 -1.68 8.68
C LYS A 100 16.35 -1.04 9.42
N CYS A 101 15.21 -1.73 9.45
CA CYS A 101 14.20 -1.43 10.46
C CYS A 101 14.92 -1.57 11.80
N HIS A 102 15.18 -0.44 12.47
CA HIS A 102 15.61 -0.46 13.85
C HIS A 102 14.49 -1.12 14.65
N HIS A 103 14.62 -2.42 14.86
CA HIS A 103 13.81 -3.13 15.82
C HIS A 103 14.13 -2.48 17.15
N LYS A 104 13.20 -1.64 17.64
CA LYS A 104 13.29 -1.14 19.01
C LYS A 104 12.90 -2.33 19.89
N GLU A 105 13.81 -2.79 20.74
CA GLU A 105 13.60 -3.97 21.61
C GLU A 105 12.31 -3.90 22.43
N TRP A 106 11.84 -2.70 22.75
CA TRP A 106 10.58 -2.50 23.49
C TRP A 106 9.31 -2.79 22.68
N ILE A 107 9.39 -2.92 21.35
CA ILE A 107 8.29 -3.38 20.50
C ILE A 107 8.57 -4.82 20.08
N SER A 108 8.47 -5.75 21.03
CA SER A 108 8.51 -7.17 20.70
C SER A 108 7.33 -7.54 19.82
N ALA A 109 7.50 -8.57 18.97
CA ALA A 109 6.40 -9.12 18.18
C ALA A 109 5.20 -9.53 19.07
N GLU A 110 5.50 -9.99 20.28
CA GLU A 110 4.54 -10.36 21.33
C GLU A 110 3.73 -9.15 21.84
N THR A 111 4.38 -7.99 21.99
CA THR A 111 3.73 -6.73 22.38
C THR A 111 2.82 -6.18 21.27
N LEU A 112 3.23 -6.32 20.01
CA LEU A 112 2.40 -6.00 18.85
C LEU A 112 1.18 -6.93 18.75
N ASP A 113 1.37 -8.24 18.96
CA ASP A 113 0.29 -9.24 18.91
C ASP A 113 -0.73 -9.03 20.04
N ALA A 114 -0.25 -8.75 21.26
CA ALA A 114 -1.09 -8.46 22.43
C ALA A 114 -1.93 -7.17 22.28
N ASN A 115 -1.42 -6.14 21.59
CA ASN A 115 -2.13 -4.89 21.37
C ASN A 115 -3.03 -4.92 20.12
N LEU A 116 -2.72 -5.74 19.11
CA LEU A 116 -3.47 -5.83 17.84
C LEU A 116 -4.58 -6.88 17.88
N MET A 117 -4.50 -7.87 18.76
CA MET A 117 -5.62 -8.75 19.08
C MET A 117 -6.41 -8.16 20.25
N PRO A 118 -7.59 -7.53 20.06
CA PRO A 118 -8.48 -7.27 21.19
C PRO A 118 -8.68 -8.61 21.88
N ASN A 119 -8.20 -8.68 23.14
CA ASN A 119 -8.15 -9.87 24.00
C ASN A 119 -9.35 -10.77 23.66
N LYS A 120 -9.10 -12.07 23.39
CA LYS A 120 -10.12 -13.08 23.03
C LYS A 120 -11.36 -13.00 23.94
N GLU A 121 -11.17 -12.63 25.21
CA GLU A 121 -12.21 -12.37 26.18
C GLU A 121 -13.06 -11.13 25.85
N THR A 122 -12.45 -10.01 25.46
CA THR A 122 -13.19 -8.81 25.02
C THR A 122 -14.00 -9.05 23.75
N ARG A 123 -13.52 -9.90 22.83
CA ARG A 123 -14.29 -10.34 21.65
C ARG A 123 -15.48 -11.20 22.07
N LYS A 124 -15.28 -12.17 22.96
CA LYS A 124 -16.36 -13.01 23.53
C LYS A 124 -17.41 -12.16 24.25
N LEU A 125 -16.98 -11.25 25.12
CA LEU A 125 -17.85 -10.35 25.88
C LEU A 125 -18.63 -9.40 24.96
N LYS A 126 -18.01 -8.84 23.91
CA LYS A 126 -18.72 -8.03 22.91
C LYS A 126 -19.80 -8.81 22.17
N VAL A 127 -19.55 -10.08 21.83
CA VAL A 127 -20.56 -10.95 21.20
C VAL A 127 -21.72 -11.24 22.15
N ILE A 128 -21.42 -11.53 23.43
CA ILE A 128 -22.43 -11.76 24.47
C ILE A 128 -23.27 -10.51 24.70
N LEU A 129 -22.64 -9.34 24.88
CA LEU A 129 -23.32 -8.07 25.11
C LEU A 129 -24.22 -7.70 23.93
N LYS A 130 -23.75 -7.91 22.69
CA LYS A 130 -24.55 -7.69 21.48
C LYS A 130 -25.77 -8.60 21.41
N LYS A 131 -25.63 -9.90 21.76
CA LYS A 131 -26.78 -10.83 21.88
C LYS A 131 -27.78 -10.36 22.93
N TYR A 132 -27.30 -9.91 24.10
CA TYR A 132 -28.15 -9.43 25.18
C TYR A 132 -28.93 -8.17 24.78
N LEU A 133 -28.28 -7.19 24.15
CA LEU A 133 -28.93 -5.96 23.68
C LEU A 133 -29.99 -6.22 22.60
N ILE A 134 -29.72 -7.13 21.66
CA ILE A 134 -30.71 -7.53 20.65
C ILE A 134 -31.93 -8.18 21.31
N LYS A 135 -31.72 -9.06 22.30
CA LYS A 135 -32.81 -9.70 23.05
C LYS A 135 -33.62 -8.69 23.85
N ARG A 136 -32.95 -7.73 24.50
CA ARG A 136 -33.60 -6.64 25.25
C ARG A 136 -34.44 -5.75 24.33
N ASN A 137 -33.90 -5.31 23.20
CA ASN A 137 -34.63 -4.46 22.26
C ASN A 137 -35.82 -5.19 21.61
N LYS A 138 -35.71 -6.49 21.34
CA LYS A 138 -36.85 -7.30 20.90
C LYS A 138 -37.93 -7.44 21.97
N LYS A 139 -37.55 -7.55 23.25
CA LYS A 139 -38.52 -7.65 24.35
C LYS A 139 -39.30 -6.34 24.56
N VAL A 140 -38.63 -5.20 24.38
CA VAL A 140 -39.23 -3.85 24.50
C VAL A 140 -40.15 -3.49 23.32
N LEU A 141 -40.10 -4.21 22.19
CA LEU A 141 -40.92 -3.94 21.01
C LEU A 141 -42.27 -4.71 20.97
N PHE A 142 -42.52 -5.58 21.96
CA PHE A 142 -43.72 -6.42 22.04
C PHE A 142 -44.49 -6.25 23.37
N ASP A 143 -44.13 -5.24 24.16
CA ASP A 143 -44.91 -4.71 25.29
C ASP A 143 -45.49 -3.35 24.88
#